data_AF-A0A1W6ZYG2-F1
#
_entry.id   AF-A0A1W6ZYG2-F1
#
_cell.length_a   1.000
_cell.length_b   1.000
_cell.length_c   1.000
_cell.angle_alpha   90.00
_cell.angle_beta   90.00
_cell.angle_gamma   90.00
#
_symmetry.space_group_name_H-M   'P 1'
#
loop_
_entity.id
_entity.type
_entity.pdbx_description
1 polymer ?
#
loop_
_entity_poly.entity_id
_entity_poly.type
_entity_poly.pdbx_seq_one_letter_code
_entity_poly.pdbx_strand_id
1 'polypeptide(L)'
;MSDAAQHCEALVREADKDRFLATLFAPAATRPDLFALYAFDIETAAVAHRVREPLAGEIRLQWWSDAITGKADSAGHPVAEAFLAMVTRHVIPVALALGVIEGRQRALYPDWNPGEAEFELLASETLGAIYQAAAHILAGAPTEATKLACHHAGVATTAAQMSSSEIPFDLMLVARHHLDAVKALITSLPDAVLPAFLPLALIAHDRAQLPQWRKQWVLWRASRNLSAWL
;
A
#
# COMPACT_ATOMS: atom_id res chain seq x y z
N MET A 1 -2.43 9.90 21.50
CA MET A 1 -1.82 8.87 20.62
C MET A 1 -0.74 8.17 21.41
N SER A 2 -0.60 6.85 21.27
CA SER A 2 0.53 6.11 21.83
C SER A 2 1.85 6.51 21.17
N ASP A 3 2.98 6.18 21.79
CA ASP A 3 4.32 6.40 21.22
C ASP A 3 4.49 5.68 19.87
N ALA A 4 4.03 4.42 19.80
CA ALA A 4 4.01 3.62 18.57
C ALA A 4 3.24 4.30 17.40
N ALA A 5 2.10 4.93 17.68
CA ALA A 5 1.33 5.64 16.66
C ALA A 5 2.06 6.91 16.15
N GLN A 6 2.72 7.64 17.04
CA GLN A 6 3.52 8.81 16.67
C GLN A 6 4.74 8.41 15.83
N HIS A 7 5.37 7.29 16.17
CA HIS A 7 6.47 6.71 15.39
C HIS A 7 6.03 6.36 13.96
N CYS A 8 4.90 5.66 13.81
CA CYS A 8 4.37 5.30 12.49
C CYS A 8 4.05 6.53 11.64
N GLU A 9 3.42 7.55 12.21
CA GLU A 9 3.13 8.80 11.51
C GLU A 9 4.41 9.51 11.05
N ALA A 10 5.42 9.59 11.92
CA ALA A 10 6.70 10.21 11.59
C ALA A 10 7.44 9.43 10.48
N LEU A 11 7.44 8.10 10.56
CA LEU A 11 8.03 7.23 9.53
C LEU A 11 7.37 7.45 8.16
N VAL A 12 6.03 7.41 8.11
CA VAL A 12 5.30 7.62 6.84
C VAL A 12 5.52 9.04 6.31
N ARG A 13 5.56 10.05 7.18
CA ARG A 13 5.83 11.43 6.78
C ARG A 13 7.20 11.60 6.10
N GLU A 14 8.20 10.87 6.56
CA GLU A 14 9.57 10.96 6.05
C GLU A 14 9.76 10.10 4.79
N ALA A 15 9.27 8.86 4.81
CA ALA A 15 9.52 7.90 3.73
C ALA A 15 8.51 7.96 2.58
N ASP A 16 7.25 8.36 2.83
CA ASP A 16 6.20 8.48 1.81
C ASP A 16 5.33 9.72 2.07
N LYS A 17 5.88 10.88 1.70
CA LYS A 17 5.24 12.18 1.93
C LYS A 17 3.88 12.30 1.23
N ASP A 18 3.74 11.68 0.07
CA ASP A 18 2.53 11.76 -0.75
C ASP A 18 1.39 10.98 -0.10
N ARG A 19 1.66 9.75 0.37
CA ARG A 19 0.71 8.96 1.15
C ARG A 19 0.42 9.57 2.52
N PHE A 20 1.42 10.18 3.17
CA PHE A 20 1.19 10.95 4.40
C PHE A 20 0.14 12.03 4.19
N LEU A 21 0.29 12.85 3.14
CA LEU A 21 -0.65 13.94 2.84
C LEU A 21 -2.03 13.43 2.43
N ALA A 22 -2.09 12.36 1.63
CA ALA A 22 -3.35 11.73 1.26
C ALA A 22 -4.12 11.22 2.50
N THR A 23 -3.41 10.64 3.47
CA THR A 23 -3.99 10.14 4.73
C THR A 23 -4.66 11.24 5.55
N LEU A 24 -4.23 12.50 5.43
CA LEU A 24 -4.84 13.63 6.16
C LEU A 24 -6.29 13.93 5.71
N PHE A 25 -6.72 13.41 4.56
CA PHE A 25 -8.10 13.50 4.08
C PHE A 25 -9.02 12.41 4.64
N ALA A 26 -8.47 11.37 5.27
CA ALA A 26 -9.26 10.37 5.98
C ALA A 26 -9.85 10.93 7.30
N PRO A 27 -10.90 10.30 7.86
CA PRO A 27 -11.42 10.65 9.18
C PRO A 27 -10.33 10.62 10.26
N ALA A 28 -10.28 11.64 11.13
CA ALA A 28 -9.20 11.78 12.12
C ALA A 28 -9.02 10.55 13.02
N ALA A 29 -10.12 9.83 13.32
CA ALA A 29 -10.10 8.63 14.15
C ALA A 29 -9.40 7.43 13.50
N THR A 30 -9.34 7.34 12.17
CA THR A 30 -8.74 6.21 11.44
C THR A 30 -7.30 6.46 11.01
N ARG A 31 -6.83 7.73 11.02
CA ARG A 31 -5.49 8.10 10.55
C ARG A 31 -4.35 7.36 11.26
N PRO A 32 -4.34 7.19 12.61
CA PRO A 32 -3.28 6.45 13.27
C PRO A 32 -3.14 5.01 12.76
N ASP A 33 -4.26 4.37 12.43
CA ASP A 33 -4.31 3.00 11.94
C ASP A 33 -3.89 2.88 10.48
N LEU A 34 -4.23 3.87 9.66
CA LEU A 34 -3.69 4.01 8.30
C LEU A 34 -2.17 4.23 8.33
N PHE A 35 -1.66 5.06 9.25
CA PHE A 35 -0.21 5.22 9.40
C PHE A 35 0.48 3.94 9.87
N ALA A 36 -0.13 3.15 10.75
CA ALA A 36 0.42 1.85 11.16
C ALA A 36 0.49 0.87 9.97
N LEU A 37 -0.57 0.80 9.16
CA LEU A 37 -0.61 0.00 7.93
C LEU A 37 0.48 0.43 6.94
N TYR A 38 0.63 1.73 6.70
CA TYR A 38 1.61 2.24 5.75
C TYR A 38 3.04 2.16 6.27
N ALA A 39 3.26 2.27 7.58
CA ALA A 39 4.55 2.01 8.20
C ALA A 39 4.98 0.54 8.02
N PHE A 40 4.05 -0.42 8.20
CA PHE A 40 4.29 -1.83 7.89
C PHE A 40 4.68 -2.03 6.42
N ASP A 41 3.94 -1.40 5.51
CA ASP A 41 4.23 -1.42 4.07
C ASP A 41 5.64 -0.90 3.76
N ILE A 42 6.01 0.25 4.32
CA ILE A 42 7.34 0.85 4.13
C ILE A 42 8.45 -0.08 4.63
N GLU A 43 8.32 -0.62 5.84
CA GLU A 43 9.38 -1.44 6.42
C GLU A 43 9.57 -2.77 5.69
N THR A 44 8.49 -3.46 5.35
CA THR A 44 8.58 -4.75 4.66
C THR A 44 9.02 -4.58 3.19
N ALA A 45 8.69 -3.46 2.53
CA ALA A 45 9.13 -3.17 1.16
C ALA A 45 10.62 -2.80 1.12
N ALA A 46 11.09 -2.06 2.13
CA ALA A 46 12.49 -1.66 2.24
C ALA A 46 13.46 -2.84 2.43
N VAL A 47 12.98 -4.04 2.78
CA VAL A 47 13.82 -5.22 3.00
C VAL A 47 14.66 -5.54 1.76
N ALA A 48 14.04 -5.60 0.58
CA ALA A 48 14.72 -5.94 -0.67
C ALA A 48 15.87 -4.98 -0.99
N HIS A 49 15.72 -3.69 -0.65
CA HIS A 49 16.74 -2.67 -0.89
C HIS A 49 17.88 -2.65 0.14
N ARG A 50 17.69 -3.29 1.30
CA ARG A 50 18.64 -3.25 2.43
C ARG A 50 19.51 -4.50 2.57
N VAL A 51 19.19 -5.57 1.82
CA VAL A 51 19.91 -6.84 1.89
C VAL A 51 20.73 -7.06 0.63
N ARG A 52 21.88 -7.73 0.78
CA ARG A 52 22.73 -8.13 -0.36
C ARG A 52 22.44 -9.55 -0.83
N GLU A 53 21.98 -10.40 0.08
CA GLU A 53 21.70 -11.81 -0.15
C GLU A 53 20.21 -12.07 0.14
N PRO A 54 19.48 -12.77 -0.76
CA PRO A 54 18.05 -13.04 -0.58
C PRO A 54 17.71 -13.67 0.78
N LEU A 55 18.54 -14.61 1.26
CA LEU A 55 18.36 -15.28 2.54
C LEU A 55 18.27 -14.30 3.73
N ALA A 56 19.06 -13.22 3.72
CA ALA A 56 18.98 -12.21 4.78
C ALA A 56 17.65 -11.43 4.72
N GLY A 57 17.09 -11.25 3.52
CA GLY A 57 15.76 -10.69 3.32
C GLY A 57 14.68 -11.63 3.84
N GLU A 58 14.79 -12.93 3.55
CA GLU A 58 13.86 -13.95 4.03
C GLU A 58 13.80 -13.99 5.55
N ILE A 59 14.94 -13.96 6.24
CA ILE A 59 14.98 -13.96 7.71
C ILE A 59 14.22 -12.74 8.27
N ARG A 60 14.39 -11.56 7.68
CA ARG A 60 13.70 -10.33 8.12
C ARG A 60 12.20 -10.39 7.86
N LEU A 61 11.79 -10.89 6.70
CA LEU A 61 10.38 -11.06 6.34
C LEU A 61 9.72 -12.18 7.16
N GLN A 62 10.48 -13.23 7.50
CA GLN A 62 10.02 -14.31 8.37
C GLN A 62 9.76 -13.81 9.79
N TRP A 63 10.62 -12.93 10.33
CA TRP A 63 10.34 -12.29 11.61
C TRP A 63 8.99 -11.55 11.62
N TRP A 64 8.66 -10.85 10.52
CA TRP A 64 7.36 -10.20 10.38
C TRP A 64 6.20 -11.20 10.37
N SER A 65 6.34 -12.33 9.66
CA SER A 65 5.35 -13.42 9.66
C SER A 65 5.16 -14.00 11.07
N ASP A 66 6.25 -14.19 11.80
CA ASP A 66 6.23 -14.70 13.17
C ASP A 66 5.59 -13.68 14.14
N ALA A 67 5.88 -12.39 14.00
CA ALA A 67 5.26 -11.34 14.80
C ALA A 67 3.74 -11.26 14.54
N ILE A 68 3.32 -11.34 13.28
CA ILE A 68 1.91 -11.33 12.87
C ILE A 68 1.15 -12.56 13.38
N THR A 69 1.80 -13.71 13.40
CA THR A 69 1.21 -14.98 13.88
C THR A 69 1.38 -15.21 15.38
N GLY A 70 1.98 -14.27 16.11
CA GLY A 70 2.21 -14.36 17.55
C GLY A 70 3.29 -15.37 17.97
N LYS A 71 4.15 -15.80 17.04
CA LYS A 71 5.30 -16.68 17.28
C LYS A 71 6.56 -15.90 17.70
N ALA A 72 6.62 -14.60 17.39
CA ALA A 72 7.67 -13.70 17.85
C ALA A 72 7.08 -12.59 18.72
N ASP A 73 7.86 -12.14 19.72
CA ASP A 73 7.51 -10.97 20.51
C ASP A 73 7.69 -9.70 19.68
N SER A 74 6.66 -8.87 19.65
CA SER A 74 6.65 -7.57 18.96
C SER A 74 6.95 -6.41 19.90
N ALA A 75 7.06 -6.67 21.21
CA ALA A 75 7.37 -5.66 22.20
C ALA A 75 8.68 -4.93 21.88
N GLY A 76 8.63 -3.60 21.90
CA GLY A 76 9.77 -2.75 21.55
C GLY A 76 9.94 -2.53 20.04
N HIS A 77 9.06 -3.06 19.18
CA HIS A 77 9.00 -2.73 17.77
C HIS A 77 7.77 -1.85 17.46
N PRO A 78 7.90 -0.51 17.43
CA PRO A 78 6.76 0.41 17.37
C PRO A 78 5.80 0.16 16.21
N VAL A 79 6.32 -0.16 15.03
CA VAL A 79 5.49 -0.45 13.84
C VAL A 79 4.68 -1.74 14.01
N ALA A 80 5.31 -2.84 14.47
CA ALA A 80 4.62 -4.10 14.69
C ALA A 80 3.55 -3.98 15.79
N GLU A 81 3.85 -3.28 16.90
CA GLU A 81 2.87 -3.03 17.96
C GLU A 81 1.64 -2.27 17.44
N ALA A 82 1.85 -1.17 16.71
CA ALA A 82 0.77 -0.37 16.15
C ALA A 82 -0.03 -1.16 15.10
N PHE A 83 0.66 -1.94 14.25
CA PHE A 83 0.07 -2.76 13.21
C PHE A 83 -0.83 -3.87 13.81
N LEU A 84 -0.33 -4.61 14.80
CA LEU A 84 -1.10 -5.67 15.48
C LEU A 84 -2.31 -5.12 16.23
N ALA A 85 -2.16 -3.95 16.86
CA ALA A 85 -3.28 -3.25 17.50
C ALA A 85 -4.34 -2.84 16.47
N MET A 86 -3.93 -2.36 15.29
CA MET A 86 -4.82 -2.03 14.17
C MET A 86 -5.53 -3.27 13.63
N VAL A 87 -4.80 -4.36 13.36
CA VAL A 87 -5.35 -5.64 12.88
C VAL A 87 -6.43 -6.15 13.83
N THR A 88 -6.15 -6.12 15.14
CA THR A 88 -7.12 -6.51 16.18
C THR A 88 -8.34 -5.60 16.21
N ARG A 89 -8.15 -4.27 16.16
CA ARG A 89 -9.24 -3.28 16.27
C ARG A 89 -10.23 -3.36 15.11
N HIS A 90 -9.73 -3.55 13.90
CA HIS A 90 -10.53 -3.59 12.68
C HIS A 90 -10.88 -5.00 12.22
N VAL A 91 -10.45 -6.02 12.96
CA VAL A 91 -10.66 -7.44 12.61
C VAL A 91 -10.16 -7.73 11.19
N ILE A 92 -8.98 -7.19 10.85
CA ILE A 92 -8.38 -7.40 9.54
C ILE A 92 -7.96 -8.87 9.44
N PRO A 93 -8.31 -9.59 8.36
CA PRO A 93 -7.82 -10.94 8.14
C PRO A 93 -6.30 -10.96 8.10
N VAL A 94 -5.68 -11.68 9.04
CA VAL A 94 -4.22 -11.85 9.13
C VAL A 94 -3.61 -12.35 7.82
N ALA A 95 -4.36 -13.18 7.07
CA ALA A 95 -3.95 -13.67 5.76
C ALA A 95 -3.59 -12.56 4.75
N LEU A 96 -4.20 -11.37 4.84
CA LEU A 96 -3.82 -10.24 3.98
C LEU A 96 -2.37 -9.80 4.24
N ALA A 97 -1.98 -9.70 5.51
CA ALA A 97 -0.63 -9.28 5.88
C ALA A 97 0.41 -10.37 5.54
N LEU A 98 0.04 -11.65 5.72
CA LEU A 98 0.91 -12.77 5.34
C LEU A 98 1.12 -12.84 3.82
N GLY A 99 0.06 -12.62 3.02
CA GLY A 99 0.18 -12.56 1.56
C GLY A 99 1.13 -11.46 1.08
N VAL A 100 1.13 -10.28 1.74
CA VAL A 100 2.10 -9.21 1.45
C VAL A 100 3.54 -9.68 1.68
N ILE A 101 3.79 -10.43 2.77
CA ILE A 101 5.11 -10.95 3.12
C ILE A 101 5.55 -12.01 2.13
N GLU A 102 4.68 -12.98 1.80
CA GLU A 102 4.95 -14.05 0.84
C GLU A 102 5.21 -13.49 -0.57
N GLY A 103 4.48 -12.45 -0.97
CA GLY A 103 4.76 -11.71 -2.20
C GLY A 103 6.17 -11.10 -2.18
N ARG A 104 6.53 -10.41 -1.11
CA ARG A 104 7.86 -9.79 -0.99
C ARG A 104 8.99 -10.81 -0.96
N GLN A 105 8.78 -11.97 -0.32
CA GLN A 105 9.75 -13.06 -0.32
C GLN A 105 10.02 -13.59 -1.73
N ARG A 106 8.97 -13.80 -2.54
CA ARG A 106 9.14 -14.19 -3.96
C ARG A 106 9.94 -13.16 -4.75
N ALA A 107 9.71 -11.87 -4.50
CA ALA A 107 10.39 -10.78 -5.18
C ALA A 107 11.84 -10.51 -4.71
N LEU A 108 12.37 -11.23 -3.71
CA LEU A 108 13.76 -11.07 -3.26
C LEU A 108 14.80 -11.63 -4.24
N TYR A 109 14.37 -12.52 -5.13
CA TYR A 109 15.25 -13.35 -5.92
C TYR A 109 15.62 -12.68 -7.26
N PRO A 110 16.92 -12.57 -7.62
CA PRO A 110 17.37 -11.82 -8.81
C PRO A 110 16.89 -12.35 -10.16
N ASP A 111 16.47 -13.61 -10.22
CA ASP A 111 15.93 -14.28 -11.39
C ASP A 111 14.41 -14.12 -11.54
N TRP A 112 13.78 -13.33 -10.67
CA TRP A 112 12.37 -13.00 -10.78
C TRP A 112 12.13 -12.12 -12.03
N ASN A 113 11.63 -12.75 -13.09
CA ASN A 113 11.28 -12.15 -14.38
C ASN A 113 9.84 -12.56 -14.76
N PRO A 114 8.82 -11.98 -14.10
CA PRO A 114 7.44 -12.44 -14.23
C PRO A 114 6.88 -12.10 -15.61
N GLY A 115 5.92 -12.89 -16.07
CA GLY A 115 4.98 -12.44 -17.10
C GLY A 115 3.97 -11.45 -16.53
N GLU A 116 3.23 -10.75 -17.39
CA GLU A 116 2.25 -9.73 -16.97
C GLU A 116 1.24 -10.25 -15.94
N ALA A 117 0.67 -11.44 -16.15
CA ALA A 117 -0.28 -12.04 -15.22
C ALA A 117 0.32 -12.36 -13.83
N GLU A 118 1.58 -12.81 -13.79
CA GLU A 118 2.26 -13.10 -12.52
C GLU A 118 2.61 -11.82 -11.77
N PHE A 119 3.01 -10.78 -12.51
CA PHE A 119 3.21 -9.45 -11.96
C PHE A 119 1.93 -8.86 -11.37
N GLU A 120 0.81 -8.95 -12.09
CA GLU A 120 -0.49 -8.48 -11.61
C GLU A 120 -0.91 -9.21 -10.33
N LEU A 121 -0.72 -10.52 -10.28
CA LEU A 121 -0.99 -11.32 -9.09
C LEU A 121 -0.15 -10.85 -7.90
N LEU A 122 1.18 -10.70 -8.09
CA LEU A 122 2.06 -10.21 -7.04
C LEU A 122 1.64 -8.81 -6.56
N ALA A 123 1.37 -7.89 -7.49
CA ALA A 123 0.97 -6.53 -7.15
C ALA A 123 -0.36 -6.49 -6.40
N SER A 124 -1.29 -7.39 -6.74
CA SER A 124 -2.54 -7.59 -6.02
C SER A 124 -2.33 -8.11 -4.60
N GLU A 125 -1.46 -9.10 -4.42
CA GLU A 125 -1.16 -9.73 -3.12
C GLU A 125 -0.31 -8.82 -2.21
N THR A 126 0.38 -7.84 -2.79
CA THR A 126 1.19 -6.85 -2.06
C THR A 126 0.45 -5.52 -1.92
N LEU A 127 0.68 -4.54 -2.81
CA LEU A 127 0.07 -3.23 -2.68
C LEU A 127 -1.46 -3.28 -2.79
N GLY A 128 -2.04 -4.22 -3.55
CA GLY A 128 -3.48 -4.42 -3.58
C GLY A 128 -4.06 -4.81 -2.21
N ALA A 129 -3.37 -5.67 -1.46
CA ALA A 129 -3.72 -6.01 -0.09
C ALA A 129 -3.58 -4.81 0.86
N ILE A 130 -2.61 -3.91 0.64
CA ILE A 130 -2.48 -2.64 1.39
C ILE A 130 -3.68 -1.73 1.11
N TYR A 131 -4.10 -1.56 -0.14
CA TYR A 131 -5.33 -0.82 -0.47
C TYR A 131 -6.57 -1.46 0.17
N GLN A 132 -6.65 -2.79 0.14
CA GLN A 132 -7.77 -3.53 0.74
C GLN A 132 -7.84 -3.35 2.25
N ALA A 133 -6.70 -3.41 2.96
CA ALA A 133 -6.62 -3.15 4.39
C ALA A 133 -6.98 -1.69 4.71
N ALA A 134 -6.53 -0.73 3.91
CA ALA A 134 -6.88 0.68 4.09
C ALA A 134 -8.40 0.92 3.90
N ALA A 135 -9.00 0.34 2.86
CA ALA A 135 -10.45 0.38 2.66
C ALA A 135 -11.21 -0.28 3.83
N HIS A 136 -10.66 -1.38 4.38
CA HIS A 136 -11.23 -2.04 5.55
C HIS A 136 -11.20 -1.13 6.80
N ILE A 137 -10.07 -0.50 7.09
CA ILE A 137 -9.94 0.47 8.21
C ILE A 137 -10.95 1.62 8.07
N LEU A 138 -11.24 2.05 6.84
CA LEU A 138 -12.12 3.18 6.56
C LEU A 138 -13.62 2.84 6.63
N ALA A 139 -14.01 1.65 6.17
CA ALA A 139 -15.43 1.35 5.93
C ALA A 139 -15.88 -0.06 6.39
N GLY A 140 -15.03 -0.83 7.07
CA GLY A 140 -15.31 -2.23 7.40
C GLY A 140 -15.02 -3.19 6.24
N ALA A 141 -15.43 -4.46 6.38
CA ALA A 141 -15.09 -5.52 5.44
C ALA A 141 -15.36 -5.11 3.96
N PRO A 142 -14.34 -5.10 3.08
CA PRO A 142 -14.50 -4.63 1.71
C PRO A 142 -15.48 -5.49 0.89
N THR A 143 -16.34 -4.84 0.11
CA THR A 143 -17.18 -5.50 -0.91
C THR A 143 -16.32 -6.02 -2.07
N GLU A 144 -16.86 -6.93 -2.89
CA GLU A 144 -16.15 -7.41 -4.09
C GLU A 144 -15.75 -6.30 -5.05
N ALA A 145 -16.61 -5.29 -5.25
CA ALA A 145 -16.28 -4.12 -6.05
C ALA A 145 -15.09 -3.32 -5.45
N THR A 146 -15.05 -3.20 -4.13
CA THR A 146 -13.94 -2.53 -3.43
C THR A 146 -12.65 -3.35 -3.58
N LYS A 147 -12.71 -4.68 -3.41
CA LYS A 147 -11.55 -5.57 -3.60
C LYS A 147 -11.00 -5.49 -5.02
N LEU A 148 -11.88 -5.47 -6.03
CA LEU A 148 -11.47 -5.34 -7.42
C LEU A 148 -10.78 -3.98 -7.68
N ALA A 149 -11.32 -2.89 -7.11
CA ALA A 149 -10.64 -1.59 -7.19
C ALA A 149 -9.29 -1.59 -6.48
N CYS A 150 -9.16 -2.28 -5.32
CA CYS A 150 -7.90 -2.43 -4.60
C CYS A 150 -6.86 -3.21 -5.42
N HIS A 151 -7.29 -4.29 -6.10
CA HIS A 151 -6.44 -5.03 -7.03
C HIS A 151 -5.87 -4.10 -8.10
N HIS A 152 -6.71 -3.39 -8.86
CA HIS A 152 -6.24 -2.50 -9.91
C HIS A 152 -5.38 -1.35 -9.36
N ALA A 153 -5.72 -0.80 -8.18
CA ALA A 153 -4.92 0.22 -7.52
C ALA A 153 -3.52 -0.28 -7.15
N GLY A 154 -3.43 -1.52 -6.66
CA GLY A 154 -2.17 -2.21 -6.37
C GLY A 154 -1.31 -2.36 -7.61
N VAL A 155 -1.86 -2.92 -8.68
CA VAL A 155 -1.15 -3.10 -9.97
C VAL A 155 -0.67 -1.76 -10.52
N ALA A 156 -1.54 -0.75 -10.59
CA ALA A 156 -1.19 0.58 -11.10
C ALA A 156 -0.06 1.23 -10.30
N THR A 157 -0.09 1.09 -8.97
CA THR A 157 0.93 1.65 -8.09
C THR A 157 2.27 0.92 -8.25
N THR A 158 2.26 -0.42 -8.24
CA THR A 158 3.48 -1.22 -8.43
C THR A 158 4.14 -0.92 -9.77
N ALA A 159 3.34 -0.88 -10.84
CA ALA A 159 3.84 -0.64 -12.19
C ALA A 159 4.44 0.77 -12.36
N ALA A 160 3.88 1.77 -11.68
CA ALA A 160 4.42 3.14 -11.68
C ALA A 160 5.70 3.31 -10.85
N GLN A 161 5.96 2.41 -9.89
CA GLN A 161 7.14 2.47 -9.01
C GLN A 161 8.33 1.67 -9.55
N MET A 162 8.08 0.67 -10.40
CA MET A 162 9.12 -0.20 -10.95
C MET A 162 9.76 0.38 -12.22
N SER A 163 11.02 -0.02 -12.47
CA SER A 163 11.73 0.34 -13.70
C SER A 163 11.32 -0.58 -14.84
N SER A 164 10.98 -0.01 -16.01
CA SER A 164 10.68 -0.79 -17.21
C SER A 164 11.86 -1.62 -17.73
N SER A 165 13.09 -1.33 -17.29
CA SER A 165 14.29 -2.08 -17.70
C SER A 165 14.38 -3.48 -17.06
N GLU A 166 13.61 -3.74 -16.01
CA GLU A 166 13.68 -4.99 -15.22
C GLU A 166 12.58 -5.99 -15.61
N ILE A 167 11.64 -5.61 -16.48
CA ILE A 167 10.39 -6.34 -16.75
C ILE A 167 10.16 -6.48 -18.27
N PRO A 168 9.66 -7.63 -18.78
CA PRO A 168 9.61 -7.92 -20.21
C PRO A 168 8.36 -7.38 -20.93
N PHE A 169 7.60 -6.47 -20.29
CA PHE A 169 6.39 -5.85 -20.84
C PHE A 169 6.27 -4.39 -20.41
N ASP A 170 5.35 -3.64 -21.04
CA ASP A 170 5.21 -2.20 -20.84
C ASP A 170 4.45 -1.88 -19.53
N LEU A 171 5.21 -1.68 -18.44
CA LEU A 171 4.68 -1.27 -17.15
C LEU A 171 3.86 0.03 -17.21
N MET A 172 4.19 0.97 -18.11
CA MET A 172 3.43 2.21 -18.23
C MET A 172 2.06 1.96 -18.90
N LEU A 173 1.98 1.04 -19.85
CA LEU A 173 0.72 0.57 -20.41
C LEU A 173 -0.14 -0.13 -19.35
N VAL A 174 0.46 -1.05 -18.57
CA VAL A 174 -0.20 -1.73 -17.45
C VAL A 174 -0.73 -0.72 -16.43
N ALA A 175 0.11 0.23 -16.00
CA ALA A 175 -0.29 1.25 -15.05
C ALA A 175 -1.51 2.06 -15.54
N ARG A 176 -1.52 2.48 -16.81
CA ARG A 176 -2.66 3.20 -17.43
C ARG A 176 -3.92 2.34 -17.48
N HIS A 177 -3.81 1.08 -17.93
CA HIS A 177 -4.94 0.17 -18.03
C HIS A 177 -5.62 -0.02 -16.66
N HIS A 178 -4.82 -0.26 -15.61
CA HIS A 178 -5.36 -0.45 -14.27
C HIS A 178 -5.86 0.86 -13.66
N LEU A 179 -5.28 2.03 -13.95
CA LEU A 179 -5.84 3.32 -13.55
C LEU A 179 -7.23 3.56 -14.16
N ASP A 180 -7.43 3.26 -15.44
CA ASP A 180 -8.74 3.37 -16.10
C ASP A 180 -9.77 2.42 -15.46
N ALA A 181 -9.35 1.21 -15.10
CA ALA A 181 -10.20 0.26 -14.39
C ALA A 181 -10.60 0.76 -12.99
N VAL A 182 -9.65 1.28 -12.19
CA VAL A 182 -9.96 1.91 -10.90
C VAL A 182 -10.93 3.07 -11.10
N LYS A 183 -10.65 3.97 -12.07
CA LYS A 183 -11.49 5.12 -12.38
C LYS A 183 -12.94 4.74 -12.65
N ALA A 184 -13.18 3.68 -13.42
CA ALA A 184 -14.51 3.18 -13.67
C ALA A 184 -15.19 2.69 -12.37
N LEU A 185 -14.47 1.93 -11.55
CA LEU A 185 -15.00 1.34 -10.32
C LEU A 185 -15.31 2.36 -9.23
N ILE A 186 -14.42 3.34 -8.99
CA ILE A 186 -14.54 4.28 -7.87
C ILE A 186 -15.80 5.15 -7.94
N THR A 187 -16.42 5.30 -9.12
CA THR A 187 -17.69 6.02 -9.27
C THR A 187 -18.86 5.34 -8.57
N SER A 188 -18.74 4.05 -8.27
CA SER A 188 -19.76 3.23 -7.62
C SER A 188 -19.42 2.82 -6.18
N LEU A 189 -18.21 3.18 -5.71
CA LEU A 189 -17.76 2.83 -4.37
C LEU A 189 -18.30 3.83 -3.32
N PRO A 190 -18.45 3.41 -2.05
CA PRO A 190 -18.81 4.32 -0.97
C PRO A 190 -17.78 5.44 -0.79
N ASP A 191 -18.22 6.67 -0.57
CA ASP A 191 -17.33 7.82 -0.32
C ASP A 191 -16.33 7.58 0.81
N ALA A 192 -16.72 6.78 1.80
CA ALA A 192 -15.90 6.43 2.95
C ALA A 192 -14.57 5.74 2.58
N VAL A 193 -14.51 4.97 1.48
CA VAL A 193 -13.28 4.27 1.07
C VAL A 193 -12.38 5.11 0.17
N LEU A 194 -12.89 6.17 -0.44
CA LEU A 194 -12.16 6.98 -1.42
C LEU A 194 -10.83 7.56 -0.91
N PRO A 195 -10.67 7.95 0.37
CA PRO A 195 -9.37 8.40 0.87
C PRO A 195 -8.24 7.39 0.68
N ALA A 196 -8.51 6.07 0.68
CA ALA A 196 -7.49 5.05 0.43
C ALA A 196 -6.92 5.12 -0.99
N PHE A 197 -7.71 5.58 -1.96
CA PHE A 197 -7.34 5.64 -3.37
C PHE A 197 -6.77 7.01 -3.80
N LEU A 198 -6.79 7.99 -2.91
CA LEU A 198 -6.37 9.36 -3.21
C LEU A 198 -4.92 9.48 -3.75
N PRO A 199 -3.93 8.68 -3.30
CA PRO A 199 -2.58 8.69 -3.87
C PRO A 199 -2.53 8.40 -5.37
N LEU A 200 -3.49 7.66 -5.92
CA LEU A 200 -3.54 7.34 -7.36
C LEU A 200 -3.67 8.60 -8.23
N ALA A 201 -4.23 9.70 -7.70
CA ALA A 201 -4.30 10.97 -8.42
C ALA A 201 -2.92 11.60 -8.72
N LEU A 202 -1.87 11.15 -8.00
CA LEU A 202 -0.48 11.55 -8.25
C LEU A 202 0.23 10.59 -9.21
N ILE A 203 -0.20 9.33 -9.27
CA ILE A 203 0.32 8.35 -10.23
C ILE A 203 -0.27 8.63 -11.62
N ALA A 204 -1.55 8.97 -11.69
CA ALA A 204 -2.21 9.40 -12.90
C ALA A 204 -1.50 10.61 -13.53
N HIS A 205 -1.28 10.55 -14.84
CA HIS A 205 -0.64 11.60 -15.63
C HIS A 205 0.76 12.00 -15.15
N ASP A 206 1.52 11.07 -14.56
CA ASP A 206 2.92 11.28 -14.16
C ASP A 206 3.12 12.50 -13.24
N ARG A 207 2.15 12.72 -12.35
CA ARG A 207 2.15 13.86 -11.42
C ARG A 207 3.06 13.63 -10.20
N ALA A 208 3.65 12.44 -10.08
CA ALA A 208 4.58 12.06 -9.03
C ALA A 208 5.86 12.92 -9.02
N GLN A 209 6.20 13.56 -10.15
CA GLN A 209 7.36 14.44 -10.26
C GLN A 209 7.05 15.92 -9.96
N LEU A 210 5.80 16.27 -9.67
CA LEU A 210 5.42 17.65 -9.36
C LEU A 210 6.05 18.15 -8.04
N PRO A 211 6.33 19.46 -7.90
CA PRO A 211 6.75 20.01 -6.62
C PRO A 211 5.67 19.81 -5.54
N GLN A 212 6.08 19.66 -4.28
CA GLN A 212 5.20 19.21 -3.20
C GLN A 212 3.91 20.03 -3.06
N TRP A 213 3.97 21.36 -3.21
CA TRP A 213 2.81 22.23 -3.12
C TRP A 213 1.77 21.95 -4.22
N ARG A 214 2.20 21.54 -5.42
CA ARG A 214 1.30 21.12 -6.51
C ARG A 214 0.70 19.76 -6.21
N LYS A 215 1.48 18.81 -5.67
CA LYS A 215 0.94 17.51 -5.25
C LYS A 215 -0.15 17.68 -4.19
N GLN A 216 0.07 18.53 -3.19
CA GLN A 216 -0.94 18.88 -2.20
C GLN A 216 -2.21 19.48 -2.83
N TRP A 217 -2.04 20.37 -3.80
CA TRP A 217 -3.17 20.93 -4.53
C TRP A 217 -3.94 19.88 -5.34
N VAL A 218 -3.24 18.96 -6.01
CA VAL A 218 -3.85 17.83 -6.74
C VAL A 218 -4.63 16.94 -5.77
N LEU A 219 -4.04 16.53 -4.65
CA LEU A 219 -4.70 15.72 -3.61
C LEU A 219 -5.96 16.44 -3.07
N TRP A 220 -5.86 17.74 -2.80
CA TRP A 220 -7.01 18.53 -2.32
C TRP A 220 -8.14 18.65 -3.36
N ARG A 221 -7.82 18.76 -4.65
CA ARG A 221 -8.84 18.76 -5.71
C ARG A 221 -9.46 17.38 -5.88
N ALA A 222 -8.62 16.35 -5.91
CA ALA A 222 -9.02 14.96 -6.07
C ALA A 222 -9.88 14.47 -4.89
N SER A 223 -9.65 14.96 -3.67
CA SER A 223 -10.45 14.58 -2.49
C SER A 223 -11.93 14.99 -2.60
N ARG A 224 -12.29 15.85 -3.56
CA ARG A 224 -13.66 16.29 -3.82
C ARG A 224 -14.33 15.56 -4.98
N ASN A 225 -13.55 14.95 -5.87
CA ASN A 225 -14.03 14.22 -7.04
C ASN A 225 -12.87 13.37 -7.60
N LEU A 226 -12.59 12.21 -7.00
CA LEU A 226 -11.40 11.43 -7.35
C LEU A 226 -11.41 10.94 -8.80
N SER A 227 -12.57 10.54 -9.33
CA SER A 227 -12.69 10.00 -10.70
C SER A 227 -12.36 11.02 -11.79
N ALA A 228 -12.52 12.31 -11.53
CA ALA A 228 -12.08 13.35 -12.46
C ALA A 228 -10.55 13.54 -12.49
N TRP A 229 -9.81 12.95 -11.53
CA TRP A 229 -8.37 13.13 -11.36
C TRP A 229 -7.54 11.86 -11.58
N LEU A 230 -8.20 10.70 -11.74
CA LEU A 230 -7.61 9.49 -12.32
C LEU A 230 -7.67 9.57 -13.85
#